data_AF-A0A645J990-F1
#
_entry.id   AF-A0A645J990-F1
#
_cell.length_a   1.000
_cell.length_b   1.000
_cell.length_c   1.000
_cell.angle_alpha   90.00
_cell.angle_beta   90.00
_cell.angle_gamma   90.00
#
_symmetry.space_group_name_H-M   'P 1'
#
loop_
_entity.id
_entity.type
_entity.pdbx_description
1 polymer ?
#
loop_
_entity_poly.entity_id
_entity_poly.type
_entity_poly.pdbx_seq_one_letter_code
_entity_poly.pdbx_strand_id
1 'polypeptide(L)'
;MIDPSLRAERVIADGKDPSCAVIMADCVIGYGSHPNPAEDLAAAIRDAKADAERAGRHLCCVCAVCGTEGDPQSLSRTQQQLTEAGAVVLPSNAQATRFVSRILANLR
;
A
#
# COMPACT_ATOMS: atom_id res chain seq x y z
N MET A 1 -3.87 -3.82 11.78
CA MET A 1 -2.61 -4.03 12.54
C MET A 1 -2.58 -5.44 13.07
N ILE A 2 -3.50 -5.78 13.97
CA ILE A 2 -3.78 -7.16 14.38
C ILE A 2 -4.53 -7.89 13.27
N ASP A 3 -5.61 -7.28 12.81
CA ASP A 3 -6.38 -7.73 11.65
C ASP A 3 -6.14 -6.77 10.47
N PRO A 4 -5.62 -7.23 9.33
CA PRO A 4 -5.43 -6.42 8.13
C PRO A 4 -6.61 -6.47 7.14
N SER A 5 -7.63 -7.31 7.36
CA SER A 5 -8.72 -7.57 6.40
C SER A 5 -9.50 -6.31 5.99
N LEU A 6 -9.98 -5.51 6.95
CA LEU A 6 -10.72 -4.28 6.67
C LEU A 6 -9.92 -3.26 5.85
N ARG A 7 -8.59 -3.24 6.01
CA ARG A 7 -7.73 -2.36 5.20
C ARG A 7 -7.62 -2.89 3.77
N ALA A 8 -7.47 -4.21 3.60
CA ALA A 8 -7.45 -4.84 2.28
C ALA A 8 -8.77 -4.62 1.52
N GLU A 9 -9.91 -4.82 2.19
CA GLU A 9 -11.23 -4.52 1.64
C GLU A 9 -11.36 -3.07 1.19
N ARG A 10 -10.84 -2.12 1.99
CA ARG A 10 -10.88 -0.70 1.67
C ARG A 10 -10.03 -0.36 0.44
N VAL A 11 -8.85 -0.95 0.29
CA VAL A 11 -8.00 -0.76 -0.90
C VAL A 11 -8.73 -1.19 -2.17
N ILE A 12 -9.43 -2.33 -2.13
CA ILE A 12 -10.21 -2.82 -3.27
C ILE A 12 -11.41 -1.89 -3.55
N ALA A 13 -12.14 -1.49 -2.50
CA ALA A 13 -13.30 -0.62 -2.64
C ALA A 13 -12.93 0.75 -3.23
N ASP A 14 -11.90 1.40 -2.68
CA ASP A 14 -11.43 2.70 -3.17
C ASP A 14 -10.75 2.59 -4.54
N GLY A 15 -10.13 1.45 -4.87
CA GLY A 15 -9.54 1.22 -6.19
C GLY A 15 -10.56 1.14 -7.33
N LYS A 16 -11.81 0.76 -7.00
CA LYS A 16 -12.94 0.74 -7.95
C LYS A 16 -13.53 2.13 -8.21
N ASP A 17 -13.26 3.11 -7.36
CA ASP A 17 -13.69 4.49 -7.60
C ASP A 17 -12.92 5.09 -8.79
N PRO A 18 -13.60 5.49 -9.88
CA PRO A 18 -12.94 6.07 -11.05
C PRO A 18 -12.24 7.40 -10.75
N SER A 19 -12.66 8.12 -9.70
CA SER A 19 -12.04 9.38 -9.26
C SER A 19 -10.79 9.17 -8.39
N CYS A 20 -10.57 7.94 -7.91
CA CYS A 20 -9.39 7.61 -7.12
C CYS A 20 -8.17 7.37 -8.02
N ALA A 21 -7.20 8.27 -7.94
CA ALA A 21 -5.94 8.18 -8.67
C ALA A 21 -4.81 7.55 -7.84
N VAL A 22 -4.85 7.70 -6.52
CA VAL A 22 -3.80 7.25 -5.61
C VAL A 22 -4.39 6.63 -4.35
N ILE A 23 -3.94 5.42 -4.00
CA ILE A 23 -4.16 4.83 -2.68
C ILE A 23 -2.84 4.89 -1.91
N MET A 24 -2.85 5.56 -0.75
CA MET A 24 -1.71 5.60 0.16
C MET A 24 -2.03 4.82 1.43
N ALA A 25 -1.16 3.88 1.81
CA ALA A 25 -1.33 3.06 3.01
C ALA A 25 -0.04 2.94 3.82
N ASP A 26 -0.16 2.90 5.14
CA ASP A 26 0.92 2.52 6.03
C ASP A 26 0.82 1.04 6.43
N CYS A 27 1.96 0.36 6.47
CA CYS A 27 2.08 -1.00 6.97
C CYS A 27 2.94 -0.95 8.24
N VAL A 28 2.29 -0.85 9.40
CA VAL A 28 3.01 -0.85 10.67
C VAL A 28 3.26 -2.32 11.08
N ILE A 29 4.46 -2.62 11.56
CA ILE A 29 4.89 -3.95 11.98
C ILE A 29 5.37 -3.93 13.44
N GLY A 30 5.85 -5.07 13.95
CA GLY A 30 6.33 -5.24 15.32
C GLY A 30 5.41 -6.07 16.19
N TYR A 31 5.77 -6.17 17.48
CA TYR A 31 5.02 -6.94 18.46
C TYR A 31 3.57 -6.47 18.57
N GLY A 32 2.64 -7.43 18.64
CA GLY A 32 1.19 -7.15 18.67
C GLY A 32 0.58 -6.85 17.30
N SER A 33 1.36 -6.87 16.22
CA SER A 33 0.85 -6.81 14.84
C SER A 33 0.59 -8.21 14.30
N HIS A 34 -0.14 -8.28 13.19
CA HIS A 34 -0.33 -9.50 12.40
C HIS A 34 1.03 -10.13 12.07
N PRO A 35 1.16 -11.46 12.01
CA PRO A 35 2.41 -12.12 11.64
C PRO A 35 2.90 -11.75 10.24
N ASN A 36 1.98 -11.41 9.34
CA ASN A 36 2.28 -10.92 8.00
C ASN A 36 1.25 -9.86 7.55
N PRO A 37 1.36 -8.59 7.96
CA PRO A 37 0.37 -7.57 7.60
C PRO A 37 0.49 -7.12 6.14
N ALA A 38 1.60 -7.44 5.46
CA ALA A 38 1.80 -7.12 4.06
C ALA A 38 1.09 -8.08 3.11
N GLU A 39 0.70 -9.29 3.55
CA GLU A 39 0.07 -10.29 2.69
C GLU A 39 -1.27 -9.82 2.11
N ASP A 40 -2.22 -9.52 2.98
CA ASP A 40 -3.55 -9.08 2.56
C ASP A 40 -3.49 -7.73 1.84
N LEU A 41 -2.61 -6.83 2.30
CA LEU A 41 -2.42 -5.54 1.64
C LEU A 41 -1.81 -5.70 0.23
N ALA A 42 -0.82 -6.57 0.07
CA ALA A 42 -0.22 -6.86 -1.23
C ALA A 42 -1.23 -7.52 -2.20
N ALA A 43 -2.06 -8.44 -1.71
CA ALA A 43 -3.13 -9.04 -2.50
C ALA A 43 -4.13 -7.97 -2.97
N ALA A 44 -4.62 -7.15 -2.05
CA ALA A 44 -5.55 -6.06 -2.37
C ALA A 44 -4.96 -5.04 -3.35
N ILE A 45 -3.67 -4.71 -3.24
CA ILE A 45 -2.98 -3.81 -4.18
C ILE A 45 -2.95 -4.41 -5.58
N ARG A 46 -2.63 -5.70 -5.73
CA ARG A 46 -2.64 -6.36 -7.04
C ARG A 46 -4.04 -6.33 -7.66
N ASP A 47 -5.06 -6.69 -6.88
CA ASP A 47 -6.44 -6.73 -7.36
C ASP A 47 -6.94 -5.34 -7.76
N ALA A 48 -6.74 -4.33 -6.91
CA ALA A 48 -7.15 -2.96 -7.18
C ALA A 48 -6.46 -2.38 -8.44
N LYS A 49 -5.17 -2.68 -8.62
CA LYS A 49 -4.43 -2.25 -9.82
C LYS A 49 -4.92 -2.98 -11.08
N ALA A 50 -5.16 -4.28 -11.01
CA ALA A 50 -5.70 -5.05 -12.13
C ALA A 50 -7.11 -4.60 -12.51
N ASP A 51 -7.96 -4.29 -11.53
CA ASP A 51 -9.29 -3.71 -11.74
C ASP A 51 -9.21 -2.35 -12.45
N ALA A 52 -8.33 -1.46 -11.98
CA ALA A 52 -8.12 -0.16 -12.59
C ALA A 52 -7.61 -0.28 -14.04
N GLU A 53 -6.65 -1.18 -14.29
CA GLU A 53 -6.09 -1.42 -15.62
C GLU A 53 -7.15 -1.97 -16.58
N ARG A 54 -7.97 -2.93 -16.15
CA ARG A 54 -9.11 -3.42 -16.93
C ARG A 54 -10.13 -2.33 -17.26
N ALA A 55 -10.26 -1.33 -16.40
CA ALA A 55 -11.08 -0.15 -16.63
C ALA A 55 -10.38 0.94 -17.47
N GLY A 56 -9.19 0.68 -18.02
CA GLY A 56 -8.42 1.64 -18.82
C GLY A 56 -7.83 2.79 -18.01
N ARG A 57 -7.67 2.63 -16.70
CA ARG A 57 -7.12 3.63 -15.77
C ARG A 57 -5.81 3.16 -15.16
N HIS A 58 -5.02 4.10 -14.64
CA HIS A 58 -3.86 3.80 -13.83
C HIS A 58 -4.17 4.11 -12.35
N LEU A 59 -3.96 3.14 -11.46
CA LEU A 59 -4.05 3.34 -10.01
C LEU A 59 -2.65 3.28 -9.40
N CYS A 60 -2.22 4.39 -8.79
CA CYS A 60 -0.95 4.44 -8.07
C CYS A 60 -1.16 3.99 -6.62
N CYS A 61 -0.51 2.90 -6.22
CA CYS A 61 -0.49 2.47 -4.82
C CYS A 61 0.84 2.88 -4.19
N VAL A 62 0.80 3.61 -3.08
CA VAL A 62 1.97 4.10 -2.35
C VAL A 62 1.94 3.55 -0.94
N CYS A 63 3.06 3.00 -0.48
CA CYS A 63 3.18 2.45 0.86
C CYS A 63 4.36 3.02 1.63
N ALA A 64 4.26 3.01 2.95
CA ALA A 64 5.40 3.15 3.85
C ALA A 64 5.30 2.09 4.94
N VAL A 65 6.41 1.44 5.26
CA VAL A 65 6.48 0.46 6.35
C VAL A 65 7.02 1.14 7.59
N CYS A 66 6.29 1.04 8.70
CA CYS A 66 6.69 1.59 9.99
C CYS A 66 7.08 0.46 10.93
N GLY A 67 8.35 0.40 11.28
CA GLY A 67 8.94 -0.63 12.13
C GLY A 67 10.43 -0.73 11.85
N THR A 68 11.01 -1.84 12.25
CA THR A 68 12.46 -2.07 12.23
C THR A 68 12.81 -3.42 11.63
N GLU A 69 14.08 -3.60 11.26
CA GLU A 69 14.55 -4.88 10.74
C GLU A 69 14.46 -6.02 11.77
N GLY A 70 14.52 -5.68 13.07
CA GLY A 70 14.45 -6.65 14.17
C GLY A 70 13.03 -7.05 14.57
N ASP A 71 12.00 -6.44 13.98
CA ASP A 71 10.62 -6.84 14.24
C ASP A 71 10.32 -8.24 13.65
N PRO A 72 9.37 -9.01 14.22
CA PRO A 72 9.07 -10.37 13.77
C PRO A 72 8.79 -10.52 12.26
N GLN A 73 8.28 -9.46 11.64
CA GLN A 73 7.92 -9.40 10.22
C GLN A 73 9.12 -9.02 9.31
N SER A 74 10.20 -8.45 9.87
CA SER A 74 11.31 -7.79 9.18
C SER A 74 10.87 -6.62 8.28
N LEU A 75 11.48 -5.45 8.48
CA LEU A 75 11.24 -4.26 7.66
C LEU A 75 11.50 -4.53 6.18
N SER A 76 12.69 -5.05 5.85
CA SER A 76 13.10 -5.29 4.46
C SER A 76 12.20 -6.30 3.74
N ARG A 77 11.84 -7.41 4.39
CA ARG A 77 10.91 -8.41 3.85
C ARG A 77 9.53 -7.81 3.57
N THR A 78 9.01 -7.04 4.52
CA THR A 78 7.69 -6.38 4.40
C THR A 78 7.69 -5.37 3.24
N GLN A 79 8.75 -4.57 3.10
CA GLN A 79 8.91 -3.62 2.00
C GLN A 79 9.02 -4.32 0.65
N GLN A 80 9.79 -5.41 0.57
CA GLN A 80 9.93 -6.20 -0.65
C GLN A 80 8.58 -6.75 -1.12
N GLN A 81 7.80 -7.34 -0.22
CA GLN A 81 6.50 -7.93 -0.55
C GLN A 81 5.51 -6.89 -1.11
N LEU A 82 5.48 -5.67 -0.56
CA LEU A 82 4.65 -4.58 -1.08
C LEU A 82 5.18 -4.04 -2.42
N THR A 83 6.50 -3.98 -2.58
CA THR A 83 7.14 -3.56 -3.85
C THR A 83 6.81 -4.54 -4.97
N GLU A 84 6.89 -5.86 -4.71
CA GLU A 84 6.55 -6.92 -5.64
C GLU A 84 5.05 -6.93 -6.00
N ALA A 85 4.19 -6.45 -5.11
CA ALA A 85 2.77 -6.21 -5.41
C ALA A 85 2.54 -5.01 -6.35
N GLY A 86 3.58 -4.25 -6.68
CA GLY A 86 3.52 -3.06 -7.52
C GLY A 86 3.21 -1.77 -6.77
N ALA A 87 3.40 -1.74 -5.44
CA ALA A 87 3.34 -0.51 -4.67
C ALA A 87 4.67 0.28 -4.79
N VAL A 88 4.58 1.60 -4.78
CA VAL A 88 5.75 2.46 -4.57
C VAL A 88 6.00 2.55 -3.07
N VAL A 89 7.06 1.90 -2.58
CA VAL A 89 7.37 1.85 -1.15
C VAL A 89 8.40 2.93 -0.79
N LEU A 90 8.02 3.85 0.08
CA LEU A 90 8.84 4.99 0.50
C LEU A 90 9.38 4.79 1.92
N PRO A 91 10.52 5.42 2.28
CA PRO A 91 11.17 5.21 3.58
C PRO A 91 10.38 5.70 4.80
N SER A 92 9.34 6.53 4.60
CA SER A 92 8.51 7.06 5.69
C SER A 92 7.17 7.57 5.18
N ASN A 93 6.19 7.66 6.09
CA ASN A 93 4.90 8.31 5.82
C ASN A 93 5.07 9.74 5.30
N ALA A 94 6.00 10.52 5.88
CA ALA A 94 6.25 11.89 5.43
C ALA A 94 6.76 11.96 3.97
N GLN A 95 7.61 11.02 3.55
CA GLN A 95 8.05 10.95 2.15
C GLN A 95 6.96 10.44 1.22
N ALA A 96 6.19 9.43 1.65
CA ALA A 96 5.03 8.94 0.91
C ALA A 96 4.01 10.07 0.66
N THR A 97 3.64 10.85 1.67
CA THR A 97 2.69 11.98 1.51
C THR A 97 3.22 13.05 0.55
N ARG A 98 4.52 13.40 0.63
CA ARG A 98 5.13 14.36 -0.30
C ARG A 98 5.13 13.83 -1.73
N PHE A 99 5.37 12.53 -1.91
CA PHE A 99 5.32 11.88 -3.21
C PHE A 99 3.90 11.90 -3.78
N VAL A 100 2.89 11.51 -2.99
CA VAL A 100 1.48 11.57 -3.38
C VAL A 100 1.06 12.99 -3.75
N SER A 101 1.42 13.99 -2.95
CA SER A 101 1.11 15.40 -3.24
C SER A 101 1.68 15.84 -4.59
N ARG A 102 2.88 15.39 -4.97
CA ARG A 102 3.47 15.66 -6.29
C ARG A 102 2.72 14.97 -7.42
N ILE A 103 2.24 13.74 -7.23
CA ILE A 103 1.37 13.07 -8.21
C ILE A 103 0.09 13.88 -8.41
N LEU A 104 -0.59 14.23 -7.32
CA LEU A 104 -1.85 14.98 -7.36
C LEU A 104 -1.72 16.35 -8.02
N ALA A 105 -0.61 17.05 -7.78
CA ALA A 105 -0.35 18.35 -8.43
C ALA A 105 -0.05 18.25 -9.95
N ASN A 106 0.21 17.06 -10.47
CA ASN A 106 0.57 16.83 -11.88
C ASN A 106 -0.43 15.92 -12.62
N LEU A 107 -1.52 15.49 -11.97
CA LEU A 107 -2.63 14.80 -12.63
C LEU A 107 -3.34 15.81 -13.55
N ARG A 108 -3.56 15.40 -14.80
CA ARG A 108 -4.24 16.19 -15.84
C ARG A 108 -5.49 15.46 -16.28
#